data_AF-A0A6I4Z8T1-F1
#
_entry.id   AF-A0A6I4Z8T1-F1
#
_cell.length_a   1.000
_cell.length_b   1.000
_cell.length_c   1.000
_cell.angle_alpha   90.00
_cell.angle_beta   90.00
_cell.angle_gamma   90.00
#
_symmetry.space_group_name_H-M   'P 1'
#
loop_
_entity.id
_entity.type
_entity.pdbx_description
1 polymer ?
#
loop_
_entity_poly.entity_id
_entity_poly.type
_entity_poly.pdbx_seq_one_letter_code
_entity_poly.pdbx_strand_id
1 'polypeptide(L)' 'MGSKEITALIDILARENELGTDSHVLGSWTISFDKAKGAFVFDKCENEGYCEERPSVIGVGGEVLDPGGPLFS' A
#
# COMPACT_ATOMS: atom_id res chain seq x y z
N MET A 1 13.53 -4.84 -3.91
CA MET A 1 13.37 -5.16 -2.48
C MET A 1 14.32 -6.29 -2.14
N GLY A 2 14.86 -6.33 -0.92
CA GLY A 2 15.61 -7.47 -0.39
C GLY A 2 14.70 -8.41 0.39
N SER A 3 15.28 -9.46 0.98
CA SER A 3 14.52 -10.47 1.74
C SER A 3 13.78 -9.88 2.94
N LYS A 4 14.39 -8.93 3.66
CA LYS A 4 13.77 -8.28 4.82
C LYS A 4 12.54 -7.47 4.43
N GLU A 5 12.60 -6.73 3.33
CA GLU A 5 11.45 -5.96 2.84
C GLU A 5 10.36 -6.88 2.31
N ILE A 6 10.70 -8.03 1.70
CA ILE A 6 9.69 -9.01 1.29
C ILE A 6 8.96 -9.60 2.51
N THR A 7 9.67 -9.97 3.57
CA THR A 7 9.04 -10.45 4.81
C THR A 7 8.11 -9.40 5.41
N ALA A 8 8.58 -8.15 5.54
CA ALA A 8 7.76 -7.06 6.04
C ALA A 8 6.50 -6.83 5.19
N LEU A 9 6.63 -6.91 3.86
CA LEU A 9 5.49 -6.78 2.96
C LEU A 9 4.47 -7.91 3.14
N ILE A 10 4.93 -9.16 3.31
CA ILE A 10 4.05 -10.30 3.57
C ILE A 10 3.28 -10.09 4.88
N ASP A 11 3.95 -9.66 5.95
CA ASP A 11 3.30 -9.43 7.24
C ASP A 11 2.25 -8.32 7.15
N ILE A 12 2.54 -7.25 6.40
CA ILE A 12 1.58 -6.17 6.11
C ILE A 12 0.37 -6.71 5.35
N LEU A 13 0.59 -7.45 4.26
CA LEU A 13 -0.50 -8.00 3.44
C LEU A 13 -1.36 -8.99 4.23
N ALA A 14 -0.75 -9.80 5.10
CA ALA A 14 -1.48 -10.72 5.97
C ALA A 14 -2.40 -9.97 6.93
N ARG A 15 -1.88 -8.93 7.60
CA ARG A 15 -2.67 -8.06 8.49
C ARG A 15 -3.80 -7.35 7.74
N GLU A 16 -3.50 -6.74 6.59
CA GLU A 16 -4.50 -6.04 5.79
C GLU A 16 -5.59 -6.98 5.30
N ASN A 17 -5.25 -8.22 4.96
CA ASN A 17 -6.24 -9.24 4.60
C ASN A 17 -7.17 -9.62 5.77
N GLU A 18 -6.69 -9.58 7.03
CA GLU A 18 -7.52 -9.80 8.22
C GLU A 18 -8.52 -8.65 8.46
N LEU A 19 -8.22 -7.44 8.00
CA LEU A 19 -9.10 -6.27 8.11
C LEU A 19 -10.30 -6.30 7.14
N GLY A 20 -10.25 -7.15 6.11
CA GLY A 20 -11.34 -7.26 5.13
C GLY A 20 -11.64 -5.91 4.47
N THR A 21 -12.90 -5.47 4.52
CA THR A 21 -13.36 -4.23 3.88
C THR A 21 -12.80 -2.95 4.50
N ASP A 22 -12.19 -3.04 5.69
CA ASP A 22 -11.54 -1.90 6.34
C ASP A 22 -10.06 -1.76 5.95
N SER A 23 -9.56 -2.65 5.08
CA SER A 23 -8.18 -2.59 4.60
C SER A 23 -7.91 -1.34 3.76
N HIS A 24 -6.73 -0.77 3.96
CA HIS A 24 -6.24 0.36 3.19
C HIS A 24 -5.80 -0.05 1.78
N VAL A 25 -5.47 -1.32 1.55
CA VAL A 25 -4.88 -1.84 0.29
C VAL A 25 -5.83 -2.75 -0.47
N LEU A 26 -7.14 -2.51 -0.35
CA LEU A 26 -8.17 -3.20 -1.14
C LEU A 26 -8.03 -2.98 -2.64
N GLY A 27 -8.37 -4.01 -3.41
CA GLY A 27 -8.42 -3.98 -4.86
C GLY A 27 -7.10 -4.35 -5.53
N SER A 28 -6.89 -3.80 -6.73
CA SER A 28 -5.69 -4.02 -7.53
C SER A 28 -4.69 -2.89 -7.27
N TRP A 29 -3.42 -3.24 -7.17
CA TRP A 29 -2.37 -2.26 -6.91
C TRP A 29 -1.06 -2.63 -7.61
N THR A 30 -0.22 -1.62 -7.78
CA THR A 30 1.22 -1.78 -8.02
C THR A 30 1.97 -1.38 -6.77
N ILE A 31 2.83 -2.27 -6.25
CA ILE A 31 3.64 -1.95 -5.07
C ILE A 31 5.00 -1.44 -5.49
N SER A 32 5.38 -0.29 -4.95
CA SER A 32 6.78 0.16 -4.94
C SER A 32 7.29 0.30 -3.49
N PHE A 33 8.60 0.16 -3.31
CA PHE A 33 9.24 0.37 -2.01
C PHE A 33 10.17 1.59 -2.08
N ASP A 34 9.85 2.61 -1.29
CA ASP A 34 10.68 3.81 -1.13
C ASP A 34 11.71 3.55 -0.01
N LYS A 35 12.96 3.34 -0.42
CA LYS A 35 14.07 3.09 0.52
C LYS A 35 14.38 4.29 1.44
N ALA A 36 14.17 5.51 0.97
CA ALA A 36 14.48 6.70 1.76
C ALA A 36 13.45 6.90 2.88
N LYS A 37 12.19 6.54 2.61
CA LYS A 37 11.09 6.61 3.59
C LYS A 37 10.92 5.32 4.39
N GLY A 38 11.48 4.21 3.93
CA GLY A 38 11.26 2.90 4.54
C GLY A 38 9.79 2.48 4.48
N ALA A 39 9.14 2.67 3.33
CA ALA A 39 7.70 2.49 3.18
C ALA A 39 7.32 1.83 1.86
N PHE A 40 6.21 1.08 1.90
CA PHE A 40 5.52 0.53 0.75
C PHE A 40 4.44 1.49 0.28
N VAL A 41 4.43 1.75 -1.03
CA VAL A 41 3.41 2.56 -1.69
C VAL A 41 2.56 1.62 -2.53
N PHE A 42 1.28 1.55 -2.20
CA PHE A 42 0.26 0.78 -2.91
C PHE A 42 -0.45 1.73 -3.87
N ASP A 43 0.06 1.78 -5.09
CA ASP A 43 -0.51 2.60 -6.15
C ASP A 43 -1.74 1.91 -6.73
N LYS A 44 -2.89 2.58 -6.65
CA LYS A 44 -4.21 2.08 -7.06
C LYS A 44 -4.69 2.67 -8.39
N CYS A 45 -3.81 3.33 -9.14
CA CYS A 45 -4.18 3.84 -10.45
C CYS A 45 -4.46 2.68 -11.44
N GLU A 46 -5.53 2.82 -12.20
CA GLU A 46 -5.88 1.92 -13.30
C GLU A 46 -5.39 2.49 -14.65
N ASN A 47 -5.25 1.63 -15.66
CA ASN A 47 -5.08 1.98 -17.09
C ASN A 47 -4.15 3.19 -17.39
N GLU A 48 -2.83 2.99 -17.28
CA GLU A 48 -1.82 3.94 -17.78
C GLU A 48 -1.91 5.37 -17.21
N GLY A 49 -2.35 5.51 -15.95
CA GLY A 49 -2.27 6.78 -15.20
C GLY A 49 -3.61 7.40 -14.84
N TYR A 50 -4.73 6.70 -15.04
CA TYR A 50 -6.01 7.10 -14.49
C TYR A 50 -6.10 6.68 -13.02
N CYS A 51 -6.20 7.65 -12.12
CA CYS A 51 -6.27 7.39 -10.69
C CYS A 51 -7.60 7.90 -10.15
N GLU A 52 -8.38 7.02 -9.53
CA GLU A 52 -9.56 7.42 -8.75
C GLU A 52 -9.21 7.62 -7.28
N GLU A 53 -8.13 6.99 -6.81
CA GLU A 53 -7.66 7.03 -5.43
C GLU A 53 -6.19 7.46 -5.36
N ARG A 54 -5.85 8.15 -4.25
CA ARG A 54 -4.48 8.34 -3.80
C ARG A 54 -3.92 7.00 -3.35
N PRO A 55 -2.60 6.78 -3.52
CA PRO A 55 -1.97 5.57 -3.02
C PRO A 55 -2.05 5.49 -1.51
N SER A 56 -2.15 4.27 -1.00
CA SER A 56 -1.96 3.99 0.42
C SER A 56 -0.47 3.79 0.69
N VAL A 57 0.02 4.32 1.81
CA VAL A 57 1.43 4.27 2.19
C VAL A 57 1.54 3.62 3.56
N ILE A 58 2.24 2.50 3.63
CA ILE A 58 2.45 1.74 4.86
C ILE A 58 3.95 1.61 5.09
N GLY A 59 4.42 2.01 6.27
CA GLY A 59 5.81 1.89 6.66
C GLY A 59 6.25 0.45 6.84
N VAL A 60 7.56 0.19 6.81
CA VAL A 60 8.11 -1.17 6.92
C VAL A 60 7.78 -1.86 8.25
N GLY A 61 7.40 -1.11 9.29
CA GLY A 61 6.90 -1.64 10.56
C GLY A 61 5.41 -1.95 10.57
N GLY A 62 4.69 -1.70 9.47
CA GLY A 62 3.24 -1.88 9.36
C GLY A 62 2.42 -0.71 9.88
N GLU A 63 3.05 0.42 10.17
CA GLU A 63 2.36 1.67 10.48
C GLU A 63 1.75 2.29 9.21
N VAL A 64 0.49 2.72 9.29
CA VAL A 64 -0.18 3.41 8.18
C VAL A 64 0.30 4.86 8.17
N LEU A 65 1.06 5.25 7.15
CA LEU A 65 1.59 6.60 6.96
C LEU A 65 0.60 7.48 6.18
N ASP A 66 -0.10 6.89 5.22
CA ASP A 66 -1.24 7.49 4.52
C ASP A 66 -2.26 6.39 4.19
N PRO A 67 -3.52 6.50 4.61
CA PRO A 67 -4.52 5.49 4.29
C PRO A 67 -4.92 5.48 2.80
N GLY A 68 -4.54 6.50 2.03
CA GLY A 68 -4.96 6.67 0.63
C GLY A 68 -6.40 7.17 0.54
N GLY A 69 -7.15 6.71 -0.47
CA GLY A 69 -8.57 7.01 -0.64
C GLY A 69 -8.87 7.97 -1.81
N PRO A 70 -10.15 8.29 -2.06
CA PRO A 70 -10.60 8.92 -3.30
C PRO A 70 -9.97 10.30 -3.52
N LEU A 71 -9.62 10.58 -4.78
CA LEU A 71 -9.12 11.89 -5.23
C LEU A 71 -10.24 12.93 -5.35
N PHE A 72 -11.46 12.48 -5.58
CA PHE A 72 -12.64 13.32 -5.73
C PHE A 72 -13.69 12.89 -4.69
N SER A 73 -14.00 13.79 -3.74
CA SER A 73 -14.98 13.59 -2.66
C SER A 73 -15.79 14.85 -2.43
#